data_AF-A0A961ZCA1-F1
#
_entry.id   AF-A0A961ZCA1-F1
#
_cell.length_a   1.000
_cell.length_b   1.000
_cell.length_c   1.000
_cell.angle_alpha   90.00
_cell.angle_beta   90.00
_cell.angle_gamma   90.00
#
_symmetry.space_group_name_H-M   'P 1'
#
loop_
_entity.id
_entity.type
_entity.pdbx_description
1 polymer ?
#
loop_
_entity_poly.entity_id
_entity_poly.type
_entity_poly.pdbx_seq_one_letter_code
_entity_poly.pdbx_strand_id
1 'polypeptide(L)'
;MAEENLDPILVDGRQSETALRVQRGTMRFLRAQLDMACYAELPLANGRRADILAVGPKGEIWIIEIKSSIEDFRVDQKWPEYREFCDRFLFAKPPELAAEIFPESEGLIVADGHGADILRHAQNDPMAPARRKALMLRLARAGADRIHALMDPGPR
;
A
#
# COMPACT_ATOMS: atom_id res chain seq x y z
N MET A 1 12.70 15.95 25.61
CA MET A 1 12.87 15.46 24.23
C MET A 1 11.48 15.51 23.63
N ALA A 2 11.24 16.39 22.66
CA ALA A 2 9.92 16.46 22.03
C ALA A 2 9.73 15.15 21.25
N GLU A 3 8.61 14.46 21.48
CA GLU A 3 8.15 13.42 20.55
C GLU A 3 8.06 14.10 19.18
N GLU A 4 8.91 13.69 18.25
CA GLU A 4 8.73 14.04 16.84
C GLU A 4 7.32 13.65 16.48
N ASN A 5 6.51 14.62 16.07
CA ASN A 5 5.14 14.35 15.71
C ASN A 5 5.17 13.47 14.45
N LEU A 6 4.96 12.17 14.64
CA LEU A 6 5.07 11.12 13.62
C LEU A 6 3.82 11.03 12.73
N ASP A 7 2.93 12.00 12.88
CA ASP A 7 1.69 12.06 12.13
C ASP A 7 1.99 12.17 10.63
N PRO A 8 1.25 11.42 9.79
CA PRO A 8 1.43 11.49 8.36
C PRO A 8 1.13 12.91 7.87
N ILE A 9 2.03 13.46 7.05
CA ILE A 9 1.84 14.80 6.43
C ILE A 9 0.60 14.81 5.51
N LEU A 10 0.16 13.65 5.04
CA LEU A 10 -1.05 13.46 4.25
C LEU A 10 -2.07 12.66 5.06
N VAL A 11 -3.06 13.34 5.64
CA VAL A 11 -4.20 12.74 6.34
C VAL A 11 -5.45 12.92 5.48
N ASP A 12 -6.00 11.83 4.93
CA ASP A 12 -7.25 11.88 4.15
C ASP A 12 -8.52 11.78 5.03
N GLY A 13 -8.34 11.54 6.34
CA GLY A 13 -9.41 11.42 7.35
C GLY A 13 -10.21 10.11 7.31
N ARG A 14 -9.88 9.18 6.40
CA ARG A 14 -10.56 7.88 6.24
C ARG A 14 -9.82 6.72 6.88
N GLN A 15 -8.53 6.88 7.17
CA GLN A 15 -7.72 5.83 7.79
C GLN A 15 -7.80 5.86 9.33
N SER A 16 -7.96 4.70 9.95
CA SER A 16 -7.83 4.51 11.39
C SER A 16 -6.37 4.62 11.84
N GLU A 17 -6.11 4.91 13.12
CA GLU A 17 -4.75 4.89 13.68
C GLU A 17 -4.06 3.53 13.46
N THR A 18 -4.82 2.43 13.53
CA THR A 18 -4.32 1.09 13.24
C THR A 18 -3.92 0.95 11.77
N ALA A 19 -4.72 1.44 10.83
CA ALA A 19 -4.37 1.43 9.41
C ALA A 19 -3.09 2.24 9.14
N LEU A 20 -2.94 3.42 9.75
CA LEU A 20 -1.74 4.25 9.62
C LEU A 20 -0.47 3.56 10.15
N ARG A 21 -0.58 2.87 11.29
CA ARG A 21 0.54 2.07 11.83
C ARG A 21 0.92 0.94 10.89
N VAL A 22 -0.05 0.14 10.45
CA VAL A 22 0.17 -0.96 9.48
C VAL A 22 0.80 -0.43 8.19
N GLN A 23 0.32 0.72 7.68
CA GLN A 23 0.87 1.38 6.50
C GLN A 23 2.36 1.71 6.69
N ARG A 24 2.69 2.33 7.82
CA ARG A 24 4.05 2.74 8.17
C ARG A 24 5.01 1.55 8.25
N GLY A 25 4.66 0.50 9.00
CA GLY A 25 5.50 -0.70 9.11
C GLY A 25 5.67 -1.42 7.79
N THR A 26 4.59 -1.56 7.03
CA THR A 26 4.62 -2.19 5.70
C THR A 26 5.55 -1.43 4.76
N MET A 27 5.38 -0.10 4.61
CA MET A 27 6.25 0.70 3.73
C MET A 27 7.72 0.69 4.18
N ARG A 28 7.99 0.67 5.49
CA ARG A 28 9.35 0.53 6.04
C ARG A 28 9.98 -0.80 5.65
N PHE A 29 9.25 -1.90 5.85
CA PHE A 29 9.70 -3.23 5.48
C PHE A 29 9.97 -3.34 3.98
N LEU A 30 9.02 -2.92 3.13
CA LEU A 30 9.15 -2.98 1.67
C LEU A 30 10.38 -2.21 1.18
N ARG A 31 10.64 -1.03 1.75
CA ARG A 31 11.82 -0.23 1.40
C ARG A 31 13.12 -0.85 1.91
N ALA A 32 13.17 -1.25 3.18
CA ALA A 32 14.41 -1.66 3.83
C ALA A 32 14.84 -3.09 3.49
N GLN A 33 13.88 -3.99 3.27
CA GLN A 33 14.13 -5.42 3.05
C GLN A 33 14.02 -5.83 1.58
N LEU A 34 13.21 -5.13 0.78
CA LEU A 34 12.91 -5.53 -0.61
C LEU A 34 13.28 -4.48 -1.67
N ASP A 35 13.91 -3.36 -1.27
CA ASP A 35 14.32 -2.26 -2.17
C ASP A 35 13.16 -1.72 -3.03
N MET A 36 11.97 -1.58 -2.42
CA MET A 36 10.79 -1.07 -3.11
C MET A 36 10.50 0.40 -2.78
N ALA A 37 10.14 1.18 -3.80
CA ALA A 37 9.63 2.54 -3.65
C ALA A 37 8.11 2.52 -3.47
N CYS A 38 7.60 3.14 -2.41
CA CYS A 38 6.20 3.02 -2.01
C CYS A 38 5.42 4.33 -2.18
N TYR A 39 4.15 4.19 -2.57
CA TYR A 39 3.14 5.24 -2.64
C TYR A 39 1.97 4.83 -1.78
N ALA A 40 1.66 5.62 -0.75
CA ALA A 40 0.39 5.47 -0.04
C ALA A 40 -0.76 6.09 -0.83
N GLU A 41 -1.98 5.60 -0.70
CA GLU A 41 -3.21 6.29 -1.12
C GLU A 41 -3.21 6.70 -2.61
N LEU A 42 -2.94 5.76 -3.51
CA LEU A 42 -2.81 6.05 -4.94
C LEU A 42 -4.11 5.76 -5.72
N PRO A 43 -4.70 6.76 -6.39
CA PRO A 43 -5.84 6.53 -7.29
C PRO A 43 -5.47 5.68 -8.51
N LEU A 44 -6.32 4.69 -8.82
CA LEU A 44 -6.20 3.79 -9.96
C LEU A 44 -7.16 4.18 -11.09
N ALA A 45 -6.99 3.58 -12.27
CA ALA A 45 -7.76 3.97 -13.46
C ALA A 45 -9.23 3.54 -13.39
N ASN A 46 -9.54 2.55 -12.57
CA ASN A 46 -10.89 2.04 -12.33
C ASN A 46 -11.67 2.86 -11.28
N GLY A 47 -11.14 4.00 -10.82
CA GLY A 47 -11.76 4.82 -9.77
C GLY A 47 -11.58 4.26 -8.35
N ARG A 48 -10.82 3.18 -8.17
CA ARG A 48 -10.37 2.72 -6.86
C ARG A 48 -9.12 3.47 -6.40
N ARG A 49 -8.70 3.21 -5.17
CA ARG A 49 -7.48 3.75 -4.57
C ARG A 49 -6.77 2.61 -3.87
N ALA A 50 -5.51 2.37 -4.22
CA ALA A 50 -4.68 1.41 -3.51
C ALA A 50 -4.15 2.05 -2.22
N ASP A 51 -4.24 1.33 -1.10
CA ASP A 51 -3.71 1.80 0.19
C ASP A 51 -2.18 1.95 0.11
N ILE A 52 -1.48 0.92 -0.36
CA ILE A 52 -0.07 0.97 -0.69
C ILE A 52 0.16 0.39 -2.07
N LEU A 53 0.87 1.14 -2.91
CA LEU A 53 1.48 0.62 -4.13
C LEU A 53 3.01 0.69 -4.00
N ALA A 54 3.69 -0.43 -4.24
CA ALA A 54 5.14 -0.52 -4.20
C ALA A 54 5.71 -0.89 -5.56
N VAL A 55 6.81 -0.23 -5.96
CA VAL A 55 7.55 -0.48 -7.20
C VAL A 55 8.92 -1.03 -6.85
N GLY A 56 9.22 -2.24 -7.32
CA GLY A 56 10.54 -2.85 -7.14
C GLY A 56 11.56 -2.39 -8.19
N PRO A 57 12.83 -2.76 -8.02
CA PRO A 57 13.93 -2.28 -8.86
C PRO A 57 13.86 -2.76 -10.31
N LYS A 58 13.06 -3.79 -10.61
CA LYS A 58 12.83 -4.28 -11.98
C LYS A 58 11.51 -3.76 -12.57
N GLY A 59 10.82 -2.86 -11.88
CA GLY A 59 9.53 -2.30 -12.29
C GLY A 59 8.35 -3.24 -12.04
N GLU A 60 8.53 -4.28 -11.22
CA GLU A 60 7.43 -5.04 -10.65
C GLU A 60 6.60 -4.16 -9.71
N ILE A 61 5.28 -4.34 -9.71
CA ILE A 61 4.34 -3.53 -8.96
C ILE A 61 3.59 -4.43 -7.99
N TRP A 62 3.63 -4.11 -6.71
CA TRP A 62 2.82 -4.77 -5.69
C TRP A 62 1.73 -3.81 -5.24
N ILE A 63 0.53 -4.34 -5.01
CA ILE A 63 -0.52 -3.62 -4.28
C ILE A 63 -0.72 -4.34 -2.96
N ILE A 64 -0.72 -3.55 -1.89
CA ILE A 64 -0.96 -4.02 -0.53
C ILE A 64 -2.20 -3.29 -0.01
N GLU A 65 -3.26 -4.06 0.24
CA GLU A 65 -4.52 -3.59 0.80
C GLU A 65 -4.50 -3.75 2.32
N ILE A 66 -4.72 -2.67 3.06
CA ILE A 66 -4.68 -2.67 4.52
C ILE A 66 -6.06 -3.06 5.04
N LYS A 67 -6.10 -4.03 5.96
CA LYS A 67 -7.29 -4.37 6.73
C LYS A 67 -7.01 -4.23 8.21
N SER A 68 -7.56 -3.17 8.79
CA SER A 68 -7.30 -2.77 10.18
C SER A 68 -8.23 -3.45 11.18
N SER A 69 -9.35 -4.03 10.73
CA SER A 69 -10.28 -4.82 11.54
C SER A 69 -11.00 -5.91 10.72
N ILE A 70 -11.77 -6.76 11.40
CA ILE A 70 -12.61 -7.76 10.73
C ILE A 70 -13.78 -7.11 9.97
N GLU A 71 -14.33 -6.01 10.46
CA GLU A 71 -15.38 -5.23 9.78
C GLU A 71 -14.84 -4.64 8.48
N ASP A 72 -13.66 -4.03 8.53
CA ASP A 72 -12.96 -3.47 7.36
C ASP A 72 -12.82 -4.53 6.24
N PHE A 73 -12.38 -5.73 6.61
CA PHE A 73 -12.30 -6.86 5.67
C PHE A 73 -13.67 -7.32 5.15
N ARG A 74 -14.71 -7.36 5.98
CA ARG A 74 -16.05 -7.84 5.56
C ARG A 74 -16.76 -6.88 4.61
N VAL A 75 -16.57 -5.57 4.78
CA VAL A 75 -17.26 -4.55 3.97
C VAL A 75 -16.56 -4.28 2.66
N ASP A 76 -15.23 -4.39 2.61
CA ASP A 76 -14.49 -4.27 1.36
C ASP A 76 -14.52 -5.59 0.59
N GLN A 77 -15.44 -5.68 -0.36
CA GLN A 77 -15.58 -6.82 -1.26
C GLN A 77 -15.00 -6.55 -2.65
N LYS A 78 -14.40 -5.37 -2.86
CA LYS A 78 -13.93 -4.89 -4.16
C LYS A 78 -12.44 -5.05 -4.35
N TRP A 79 -11.73 -5.53 -3.32
CA TRP A 79 -10.31 -5.84 -3.40
C TRP A 79 -9.88 -6.71 -4.59
N PRO A 80 -10.68 -7.64 -5.15
CA PRO A 80 -10.24 -8.41 -6.32
C PRO A 80 -9.97 -7.54 -7.55
N GLU A 81 -10.58 -6.35 -7.63
CA GLU A 81 -10.37 -5.37 -8.71
C GLU A 81 -8.95 -4.79 -8.71
N TYR A 82 -8.18 -4.91 -7.62
CA TYR A 82 -6.80 -4.44 -7.56
C TYR A 82 -5.82 -5.35 -8.30
N ARG A 83 -6.16 -6.64 -8.47
CA ARG A 83 -5.27 -7.63 -9.12
C ARG A 83 -4.92 -7.25 -10.55
N GLU A 84 -5.78 -6.52 -11.26
CA GLU A 84 -5.46 -6.08 -12.62
C GLU A 84 -4.34 -5.03 -12.66
N PHE A 85 -4.01 -4.38 -11.54
CA PHE A 85 -3.05 -3.27 -11.41
C PHE A 85 -1.78 -3.63 -10.62
N CYS A 86 -1.51 -4.91 -10.37
CA CYS A 86 -0.26 -5.35 -9.75
C CYS A 86 0.24 -6.68 -10.35
N ASP A 87 1.50 -6.98 -10.11
CA ASP A 87 2.09 -8.31 -10.31
C ASP A 87 1.87 -9.22 -9.10
N ARG A 88 1.72 -8.60 -7.92
CA ARG A 88 1.46 -9.28 -6.66
C ARG A 88 0.47 -8.47 -5.85
N PHE A 89 -0.60 -9.13 -5.41
CA PHE A 89 -1.57 -8.58 -4.48
C PHE A 89 -1.37 -9.18 -3.10
N LEU A 90 -1.31 -8.33 -2.08
CA LEU A 90 -1.20 -8.72 -0.69
C LEU A 90 -2.22 -7.99 0.17
N PHE A 91 -2.66 -8.62 1.25
CA PHE A 91 -3.23 -7.90 2.38
C PHE A 91 -2.12 -7.52 3.38
N ALA A 92 -2.31 -6.42 4.10
CA ALA A 92 -1.56 -6.10 5.31
C ALA A 92 -2.52 -5.98 6.50
N LYS A 93 -2.17 -6.63 7.61
CA LYS A 93 -3.00 -6.71 8.81
C LYS A 93 -2.20 -6.34 10.07
N PRO A 94 -2.85 -5.82 11.13
CA PRO A 94 -2.21 -5.62 12.43
C PRO A 94 -2.02 -6.95 13.17
N PRO A 95 -1.05 -7.10 14.08
CA PRO A 95 -0.77 -8.38 14.75
C PRO A 95 -1.99 -9.04 15.39
N GLU A 96 -2.93 -8.23 15.90
CA GLU A 96 -4.13 -8.66 16.63
C GLU A 96 -5.23 -9.23 15.72
N LEU A 97 -5.22 -8.93 14.42
CA LEU A 97 -6.21 -9.46 13.49
C LEU A 97 -5.84 -10.88 13.04
N ALA A 98 -6.77 -11.84 13.16
CA ALA A 98 -6.55 -13.23 12.80
C ALA A 98 -6.14 -13.38 11.32
N ALA A 99 -5.12 -14.19 11.04
CA ALA A 99 -4.60 -14.37 9.67
C ALA A 99 -5.51 -15.29 8.82
N GLU A 100 -6.28 -16.14 9.49
CA GLU A 100 -7.12 -17.20 8.93
C GLU A 100 -8.37 -16.65 8.22
N ILE A 101 -8.73 -15.39 8.48
CA ILE A 101 -9.87 -14.75 7.80
C ILE A 101 -9.54 -14.36 6.35
N PHE A 102 -8.27 -14.22 6.03
CA PHE A 102 -7.81 -13.78 4.71
C PHE A 102 -7.74 -14.97 3.74
N PRO A 103 -8.09 -14.80 2.45
CA PRO A 103 -8.04 -15.89 1.48
C PRO A 103 -6.62 -16.45 1.34
N GLU A 104 -6.48 -17.77 1.40
CA GLU A 104 -5.19 -18.47 1.29
C GLU A 104 -4.48 -18.22 -0.04
N SER A 105 -5.22 -17.85 -1.09
CA SER A 105 -4.68 -17.53 -2.41
C SER A 105 -3.92 -16.19 -2.48
N GLU A 106 -4.15 -15.28 -1.52
CA GLU A 106 -3.52 -13.95 -1.54
C GLU A 106 -2.30 -13.88 -0.64
N GLY A 107 -1.35 -13.00 -0.97
CA GLY A 107 -0.25 -12.71 -0.05
C GLY A 107 -0.75 -12.02 1.22
N LEU A 108 0.01 -12.18 2.30
CA LEU A 108 -0.34 -11.63 3.60
C LEU A 108 0.90 -11.11 4.31
N ILE A 109 0.81 -9.86 4.75
CA ILE A 109 1.80 -9.17 5.58
C ILE A 109 1.17 -8.93 6.95
N VAL A 110 1.95 -9.16 8.02
CA VAL A 110 1.66 -8.64 9.35
C VAL A 110 2.55 -7.44 9.60
N ALA A 111 2.00 -6.32 10.05
CA ALA A 111 2.76 -5.10 10.28
C ALA A 111 2.24 -4.30 11.47
N ASP A 112 3.15 -3.54 12.10
CA ASP A 112 2.84 -2.56 13.14
C ASP A 112 3.47 -1.20 12.78
N GLY A 113 3.56 -0.26 13.71
CA GLY A 113 4.19 1.05 13.45
C GLY A 113 5.69 1.01 13.21
N HIS A 114 6.37 -0.12 13.45
CA HIS A 114 7.83 -0.25 13.44
C HIS A 114 8.32 -1.02 12.22
N GLY A 115 7.69 -2.13 11.86
CA GLY A 115 8.10 -3.01 10.78
C GLY A 115 6.98 -3.93 10.32
N ALA A 116 7.36 -4.95 9.54
CA ALA A 116 6.44 -5.94 9.02
C ALA A 116 7.17 -7.24 8.67
N ASP A 117 6.42 -8.32 8.54
CA ASP A 117 6.86 -9.62 8.02
C ASP A 117 5.85 -10.18 7.01
N ILE A 118 6.34 -10.91 6.01
CA ILE A 118 5.49 -11.66 5.08
C ILE A 118 5.11 -12.98 5.72
N LEU A 119 3.84 -13.15 6.06
CA LEU A 119 3.29 -14.43 6.56
C LEU A 119 3.01 -15.41 5.42
N ARG A 120 2.61 -14.88 4.26
CA ARG A 120 2.32 -15.67 3.06
C ARG A 120 2.72 -14.90 1.81
N HIS A 121 3.52 -15.52 0.95
CA HIS A 121 3.91 -14.91 -0.31
C HIS A 121 2.72 -14.90 -1.29
N ALA A 122 2.53 -13.79 -1.99
CA ALA A 122 1.57 -13.70 -3.09
C ALA A 122 2.03 -14.49 -4.30
N GLN A 123 1.07 -15.00 -5.06
CA GLN A 123 1.30 -15.46 -6.43
C GLN A 123 1.87 -14.31 -7.30
N ASN A 124 2.69 -14.68 -8.29
CA ASN A 124 3.17 -13.73 -9.30
C ASN A 124 2.27 -13.83 -10.53
N ASP A 125 1.44 -12.81 -10.75
CA ASP A 125 0.52 -12.71 -11.87
C ASP A 125 0.89 -11.48 -12.72
N PRO A 126 1.80 -11.62 -13.70
CA PRO A 126 2.39 -10.48 -14.37
C PRO A 126 1.36 -9.56 -15.03
N MET A 127 1.44 -8.27 -14.72
CA MET A 127 0.59 -7.26 -15.31
C MET A 127 0.92 -7.05 -16.79
N ALA A 128 -0.14 -6.88 -17.60
CA ALA A 128 -0.03 -6.53 -19.01
C ALA A 128 0.90 -5.31 -19.23
N PRO A 129 1.87 -5.37 -20.18
CA PRO A 129 2.87 -4.32 -20.35
C PRO A 129 2.29 -2.92 -20.60
N ALA A 130 1.20 -2.81 -21.35
CA ALA A 130 0.53 -1.53 -21.62
C ALA A 130 -0.03 -0.89 -20.34
N ARG A 131 -0.63 -1.70 -19.46
CA ARG A 131 -1.16 -1.23 -18.17
C ARG A 131 -0.03 -0.85 -17.23
N ARG A 132 1.06 -1.64 -17.18
CA ARG A 132 2.27 -1.30 -16.42
C ARG A 132 2.82 0.06 -16.84
N LYS A 133 2.97 0.29 -18.15
CA LYS A 133 3.46 1.57 -18.67
C LYS A 133 2.57 2.74 -18.24
N ALA A 134 1.25 2.59 -18.36
CA ALA A 134 0.29 3.61 -17.95
C ALA A 134 0.36 3.91 -16.44
N LEU A 135 0.46 2.86 -15.61
CA LEU A 135 0.56 2.98 -14.16
C LEU A 135 1.90 3.61 -13.74
N MET A 136 3.02 3.21 -14.35
CA MET A 136 4.34 3.83 -14.09
C MET A 136 4.35 5.33 -14.42
N LEU A 137 3.72 5.76 -15.52
CA LEU A 137 3.59 7.19 -15.82
C LEU A 137 2.77 7.93 -14.75
N ARG A 138 1.68 7.31 -14.28
CA ARG A 138 0.87 7.88 -13.20
C ARG A 138 1.67 8.01 -11.90
N LEU A 139 2.45 7.00 -11.54
CA LEU A 139 3.31 6.98 -10.36
C LEU A 139 4.38 8.06 -10.42
N ALA A 140 5.06 8.21 -11.57
CA ALA A 140 6.07 9.25 -11.77
C ALA A 140 5.48 10.65 -11.55
N ARG A 141 4.31 10.94 -12.14
CA ARG A 141 3.61 12.22 -11.95
C ARG A 141 3.14 12.42 -10.52
N ALA A 142 2.51 11.42 -9.91
CA ALA A 142 2.04 11.48 -8.53
C ALA A 142 3.19 11.71 -7.54
N GLY A 143 4.34 11.08 -7.77
CA GLY A 143 5.54 11.27 -6.94
C GLY A 143 6.09 12.68 -7.06
N ALA A 144 6.24 13.18 -8.28
CA ALA A 144 6.69 14.56 -8.52
C ALA A 144 5.73 15.58 -7.88
N ASP A 145 4.41 15.40 -8.04
CA ASP A 145 3.40 16.27 -7.46
C ASP A 145 3.46 16.28 -5.92
N ARG A 146 3.62 15.11 -5.29
CA ARG A 146 3.74 14.99 -3.82
C ARG A 146 5.01 15.64 -3.30
N ILE A 147 6.13 15.46 -4.00
CA ILE A 147 7.39 16.12 -3.64
C ILE A 147 7.26 17.63 -3.79
N HIS A 148 6.64 18.12 -4.87
CA HIS A 148 6.40 19.54 -5.07
C HIS A 148 5.55 20.13 -3.94
N ALA A 149 4.48 19.46 -3.51
CA ALA A 149 3.66 19.92 -2.39
C ALA A 149 4.43 20.00 -1.05
N LEU A 150 5.50 19.21 -0.88
CA LEU A 150 6.41 19.33 0.27
C LEU A 150 7.40 20.49 0.11
N MET A 151 7.84 20.77 -1.12
CA MET A 151 8.78 21.85 -1.44
C MET A 151 8.11 23.23 -1.43
N ASP A 152 6.87 23.31 -1.90
CA ASP A 152 6.07 24.53 -2.00
C ASP A 152 4.64 24.26 -1.48
N PRO A 153 4.44 24.32 -0.15
CA PRO A 153 3.14 24.06 0.45
C PRO A 153 2.14 25.18 0.12
N GLY A 154 1.09 24.84 -0.63
CA GLY A 154 0.06 25.80 -1.04
C GLY A 154 -0.98 25.16 -1.97
N PRO A 155 -2.06 25.88 -2.32
CA PRO A 155 -2.99 25.43 -3.35
C PRO A 155 -2.26 25.28 -4.69
N ARG A 156 -2.65 24.24 -5.43
CA ARG A 156 -2.12 23.94 -6.77
C ARG A 156 -2.66 24.91 -7.83
#